data_AF-A0A1L3LSR2-F1
#
_entry.id   AF-A0A1L3LSR2-F1
#
_cell.length_a   1.000
_cell.length_b   1.000
_cell.length_c   1.000
_cell.angle_alpha   90.00
_cell.angle_beta   90.00
_cell.angle_gamma   90.00
#
_symmetry.space_group_name_H-M   'P 1'
#
loop_
_entity.id
_entity.type
_entity.pdbx_description
1 polymer ?
#
loop_
_entity_poly.entity_id
_entity_poly.type
_entity_poly.pdbx_seq_one_letter_code
_entity_poly.pdbx_strand_id
1 'polypeptide(L)'
;MDMTQAALGEAIGVTFQQVQKYEKGTNRVGASRLQQIADVLEVPVSHFFEALPGGAENGAGVAGARSVLNPELTEFVSSDQGMALIRSFSRIKDDKVRARLINLVKALAEQDRS
;
A
#
# COMPACT_ATOMS: atom_id res chain seq x y z
N MET A 1 -10.95 6.44 -19.66
CA MET A 1 -12.06 7.40 -19.79
C MET A 1 -11.98 8.27 -18.56
N ASP A 2 -11.84 9.57 -18.73
CA ASP A 2 -11.74 10.49 -17.58
C ASP A 2 -13.11 10.65 -16.92
N MET A 3 -13.18 10.42 -15.61
CA MET A 3 -14.40 10.60 -14.82
C MET A 3 -14.78 12.09 -14.79
N THR A 4 -16.02 12.42 -15.14
CA THR A 4 -16.49 13.81 -15.02
C THR A 4 -16.95 14.11 -13.59
N GLN A 5 -16.86 15.36 -13.15
CA GLN A 5 -17.35 15.78 -11.83
C GLN A 5 -18.86 15.56 -11.64
N ALA A 6 -19.64 15.65 -12.72
CA ALA A 6 -21.07 15.37 -12.68
C ALA A 6 -21.32 13.87 -12.42
N ALA A 7 -20.58 13.01 -13.13
CA ALA A 7 -20.63 11.55 -12.92
C ALA A 7 -20.13 11.15 -11.52
N LEU A 8 -19.06 11.77 -11.01
CA LEU A 8 -18.60 11.55 -9.64
C LEU A 8 -19.66 11.99 -8.62
N GLY A 9 -20.29 13.14 -8.84
CA GLY A 9 -21.37 13.64 -7.99
C GLY A 9 -22.54 12.66 -7.92
N GLU A 10 -22.99 12.17 -9.06
CA GLU A 10 -24.04 11.14 -9.15
C GLU A 10 -23.63 9.86 -8.41
N ALA A 11 -22.41 9.37 -8.62
CA ALA A 11 -21.89 8.15 -8.01
C ALA A 11 -21.82 8.21 -6.47
N ILE A 12 -21.55 9.39 -5.90
CA ILE A 12 -21.50 9.58 -4.44
C ILE A 12 -22.75 10.28 -3.88
N GLY A 13 -23.81 10.48 -4.69
CA GLY A 13 -25.07 11.07 -4.24
C GLY A 13 -24.95 12.52 -3.77
N VAL A 14 -24.11 13.33 -4.43
CA VAL A 14 -23.98 14.78 -4.20
C VAL A 14 -24.11 15.56 -5.51
N THR A 15 -24.41 16.85 -5.42
CA THR A 15 -24.52 17.67 -6.63
C THR A 15 -23.14 17.94 -7.24
N PHE A 16 -23.11 18.21 -8.56
CA PHE A 16 -21.91 18.68 -9.26
C PHE A 16 -21.25 19.88 -8.54
N GLN A 17 -22.07 20.84 -8.09
CA GLN A 17 -21.57 22.00 -7.34
C GLN A 17 -20.92 21.59 -6.01
N GLN A 18 -21.39 20.53 -5.36
CA GLN A 18 -20.79 20.03 -4.13
C GLN A 18 -19.41 19.40 -4.40
N VAL A 19 -19.26 18.66 -5.50
CA VAL A 19 -17.95 18.15 -5.96
C VAL A 19 -16.98 19.31 -6.20
N GLN A 20 -17.42 20.36 -6.91
CA GLN A 20 -16.59 21.56 -7.11
C GLN A 20 -16.17 22.22 -5.79
N LYS A 21 -17.04 22.22 -4.78
CA LYS A 21 -16.71 22.78 -3.46
C LYS A 21 -15.67 21.93 -2.72
N TYR A 22 -15.68 20.62 -2.90
CA TYR A 22 -14.67 19.71 -2.36
C TYR A 22 -13.31 19.92 -3.03
N GLU A 23 -13.26 19.98 -4.35
CA GLU A 23 -12.01 20.23 -5.09
C GLU A 23 -11.39 21.59 -4.76
N LYS A 24 -12.22 22.62 -4.59
CA LYS A 24 -11.76 23.97 -4.20
C LYS A 24 -11.43 24.08 -2.71
N GLY A 25 -11.64 23.02 -1.92
CA GLY A 25 -11.41 23.03 -0.47
C GLY A 25 -12.35 23.93 0.33
N THR A 26 -13.36 24.53 -0.31
CA THR A 26 -14.34 25.41 0.36
C THR A 26 -15.29 24.64 1.28
N ASN A 27 -15.50 23.35 1.00
CA ASN A 27 -16.22 22.43 1.88
C ASN A 27 -15.28 21.28 2.29
N ARG A 28 -15.29 20.94 3.59
CA ARG A 28 -14.60 19.76 4.09
C ARG A 28 -15.30 18.48 3.62
N VAL A 29 -14.51 17.45 3.35
CA VAL A 29 -14.97 16.09 3.03
C VAL A 29 -14.87 15.25 4.31
N GLY A 30 -15.97 14.63 4.74
CA GLY A 30 -15.94 13.69 5.85
C GLY A 30 -15.30 12.35 5.45
N ALA A 31 -14.72 11.61 6.41
CA ALA A 31 -13.98 10.38 6.13
C ALA A 31 -14.78 9.33 5.34
N SER A 32 -16.06 9.11 5.69
CA SER A 32 -16.93 8.18 4.95
C SER A 32 -17.15 8.62 3.49
N ARG A 33 -17.23 9.92 3.24
CA ARG A 33 -17.36 10.45 1.87
C ARG A 33 -16.06 10.30 1.10
N LEU A 34 -14.93 10.54 1.74
CA LEU A 34 -13.61 10.37 1.14
C LEU A 34 -13.37 8.91 0.71
N GLN A 35 -13.81 7.94 1.52
CA GLN A 35 -13.77 6.52 1.16
C GLN A 35 -14.61 6.23 -0.09
N GLN A 36 -15.85 6.73 -0.16
CA GLN A 36 -16.70 6.53 -1.35
C GLN A 36 -16.09 7.14 -2.62
N ILE A 37 -15.43 8.30 -2.51
CA ILE A 37 -14.72 8.91 -3.64
C ILE A 37 -13.55 8.01 -4.07
N ALA A 38 -12.80 7.44 -3.12
CA ALA A 38 -11.72 6.50 -3.39
C ALA A 38 -12.22 5.27 -4.15
N ASP A 39 -13.34 4.69 -3.70
CA ASP A 39 -13.96 3.51 -4.32
C ASP A 39 -14.41 3.80 -5.77
N VAL A 40 -15.03 4.95 -6.02
CA VAL A 40 -15.48 5.36 -7.37
C VAL A 40 -14.31 5.64 -8.32
N LEU A 41 -13.20 6.16 -7.78
CA LEU A 41 -11.99 6.44 -8.56
C LEU A 41 -11.05 5.23 -8.65
N GLU A 42 -11.42 4.10 -8.03
CA GLU A 42 -10.62 2.87 -7.98
C GLU A 42 -9.18 3.09 -7.46
N VAL A 43 -9.02 4.02 -6.50
CA VAL A 43 -7.74 4.29 -5.85
C VAL A 43 -7.82 4.02 -4.35
N PRO A 44 -6.72 3.63 -3.69
CA PRO A 44 -6.67 3.59 -2.23
C PRO A 44 -6.98 4.97 -1.64
N VAL A 45 -7.70 5.02 -0.51
CA VAL A 45 -8.04 6.29 0.17
C VAL A 45 -6.79 7.08 0.59
N SER A 46 -5.66 6.40 0.79
CA SER A 46 -4.35 7.01 1.06
C SER A 46 -3.86 7.92 -0.08
N HIS A 47 -4.31 7.70 -1.31
CA HIS A 47 -3.93 8.50 -2.48
C HIS A 47 -4.18 10.01 -2.28
N PHE A 48 -5.28 10.37 -1.61
CA PHE A 48 -5.61 11.78 -1.32
C PHE A 48 -4.69 12.44 -0.30
N PHE A 49 -3.85 11.67 0.40
CA PHE A 49 -2.94 12.14 1.44
C PHE A 49 -1.47 12.08 1.03
N GLU A 50 -1.12 11.46 -0.11
CA GLU A 50 0.26 11.28 -0.58
C GLU A 50 1.02 12.60 -0.79
N ALA A 51 0.31 13.67 -1.15
CA ALA A 51 0.88 15.00 -1.37
C ALA A 51 0.90 15.89 -0.11
N LEU A 52 0.39 15.40 1.03
CA LEU A 52 0.38 16.17 2.27
C LEU A 52 1.69 15.97 3.04
N PRO A 53 2.27 17.03 3.62
CA PRO A 53 3.41 16.89 4.53
C PRO A 53 3.01 15.98 5.72
N GLY A 54 3.55 14.76 5.75
CA GLY A 54 3.27 13.75 6.79
C GLY A 54 2.22 12.67 6.45
N GLY A 55 1.76 12.56 5.20
CA GLY A 55 0.68 11.65 4.79
C GLY A 55 1.03 10.18 4.54
N ALA A 56 2.24 9.73 4.87
CA ALA A 56 2.72 8.39 4.51
C ALA A 56 2.97 7.50 5.74
N GLU A 57 1.97 7.28 6.59
CA GLU A 57 2.20 6.43 7.79
C GLU A 57 1.05 5.50 8.21
N ASN A 58 -0.21 5.67 7.79
CA ASN A 58 -1.31 4.90 8.41
C ASN A 58 -2.40 4.45 7.42
N GLY A 59 -2.21 3.27 6.82
CA GLY A 59 -3.21 2.63 5.97
C GLY A 59 -2.79 1.24 5.52
N ALA A 60 -2.90 0.26 6.41
CA ALA A 60 -2.70 -1.15 6.09
C ALA A 60 -3.80 -1.64 5.14
N GLY A 61 -3.43 -1.90 3.88
CA GLY A 61 -4.36 -2.41 2.87
C GLY A 61 -3.70 -2.59 1.49
N VAL A 62 -2.96 -3.68 1.34
CA VAL A 62 -2.62 -4.42 0.11
C VAL A 62 -2.82 -3.69 -1.24
N ALA A 63 -1.77 -3.03 -1.73
CA ALA A 63 -1.33 -2.90 -3.14
C ALA A 63 -0.61 -1.56 -3.35
N GLY A 64 0.70 -1.54 -3.12
CA GLY A 64 1.51 -0.33 -3.26
C GLY A 64 2.77 -0.43 -2.41
N ALA A 65 3.72 -1.25 -2.85
CA ALA A 65 4.99 -1.44 -2.19
C ALA A 65 5.85 -0.17 -2.26
N ARG A 66 5.56 0.80 -1.38
CA ARG A 66 6.52 1.83 -0.94
C ARG A 66 6.16 2.36 0.46
N SER A 67 5.60 1.49 1.30
CA SER A 67 5.86 1.59 2.74
C SER A 67 7.37 1.49 2.90
N VAL A 68 7.99 2.49 3.52
CA VAL A 68 9.44 2.57 3.77
C VAL A 68 9.91 1.22 4.29
N LEU A 69 10.49 0.41 3.41
CA LEU A 69 11.15 -0.82 3.81
C LEU A 69 12.25 -0.35 4.77
N ASN A 70 12.41 -1.04 5.91
CA ASN A 70 13.63 -0.96 6.71
C ASN A 70 14.83 -0.84 5.73
N PRO A 71 15.78 0.09 5.90
CA PRO A 71 16.95 0.21 5.01
C PRO A 71 17.62 -1.14 4.71
N GLU A 72 17.72 -2.02 5.71
CA GLU A 72 18.22 -3.40 5.60
C GLU A 72 17.32 -4.29 4.72
N LEU A 73 15.99 -4.17 4.83
CA LEU A 73 15.06 -4.86 3.93
C LEU A 73 15.13 -4.30 2.51
N THR A 74 15.34 -2.99 2.35
CA THR A 74 15.50 -2.35 1.04
C THR A 74 16.76 -2.85 0.35
N GLU A 75 17.88 -2.86 1.07
CA GLU A 75 19.16 -3.39 0.59
C GLU A 75 19.04 -4.88 0.25
N PHE A 76 18.43 -5.66 1.14
CA PHE A 76 18.21 -7.09 0.92
C PHE A 76 17.37 -7.37 -0.33
N VAL A 77 16.22 -6.72 -0.50
CA VAL A 77 15.33 -6.89 -1.68
C VAL A 77 15.99 -6.35 -2.96
N SER A 78 16.93 -5.42 -2.85
CA SER A 78 17.69 -4.92 -4.01
C SER A 78 18.82 -5.86 -4.43
N SER A 79 19.22 -6.80 -3.58
CA SER A 79 20.27 -7.78 -3.89
C SER A 79 19.74 -8.95 -4.74
N ASP A 80 20.59 -9.45 -5.65
CA ASP A 80 20.27 -10.63 -6.49
C ASP A 80 19.94 -11.87 -5.63
N GLN A 81 20.70 -12.04 -4.54
CA GLN A 81 20.52 -13.14 -3.59
C GLN A 81 19.21 -13.03 -2.82
N GLY A 82 18.86 -11.83 -2.35
CA GLY A 82 17.60 -11.60 -1.64
C GLY A 82 16.38 -11.84 -2.52
N MET A 83 16.42 -11.36 -3.76
CA MET A 83 15.37 -11.63 -4.74
C MET A 83 15.26 -13.10 -5.13
N ALA A 84 16.40 -13.80 -5.28
CA ALA A 84 16.40 -15.24 -5.52
C ALA A 84 15.77 -16.01 -4.35
N LEU A 85 16.06 -15.61 -3.10
CA LEU A 85 15.46 -16.21 -1.91
C LEU A 85 13.94 -15.97 -1.86
N ILE A 86 13.48 -14.75 -2.08
CA ILE A 86 12.04 -14.39 -2.09
C ILE A 86 11.29 -15.21 -3.16
N ARG A 87 11.82 -15.26 -4.38
CA ARG A 87 11.21 -16.03 -5.48
C ARG A 87 11.17 -17.53 -5.18
N SER A 88 12.24 -18.09 -4.62
CA SER A 88 12.30 -19.52 -4.32
C SER A 88 11.38 -19.89 -3.15
N PHE A 89 11.39 -19.09 -2.08
CA PHE A 89 10.58 -19.31 -0.89
C PHE A 89 9.07 -19.15 -1.16
N SER A 90 8.67 -18.22 -2.04
CA SER A 90 7.24 -18.03 -2.39
C SER A 90 6.61 -19.20 -3.17
N ARG A 91 7.43 -20.04 -3.81
CA ARG A 91 6.97 -21.26 -4.50
C ARG A 91 6.71 -22.43 -3.54
N ILE A 92 7.25 -22.38 -2.31
CA ILE A 92 7.04 -23.42 -1.28
C ILE A 92 5.68 -23.21 -0.63
N LYS A 93 4.76 -24.16 -0.83
CA LYS A 93 3.39 -24.12 -0.28
C LYS A 93 3.23 -24.82 1.07
N ASP A 94 4.12 -25.74 1.40
CA ASP A 94 4.07 -26.49 2.67
C ASP A 94 4.68 -25.66 3.81
N ASP A 95 3.87 -25.34 4.81
CA ASP A 95 4.27 -24.53 5.97
C ASP A 95 5.34 -25.20 6.83
N LYS A 96 5.35 -26.54 6.93
CA LYS A 96 6.39 -27.26 7.67
C LYS A 96 7.73 -27.14 6.97
N VAL A 97 7.74 -27.18 5.64
CA VAL A 97 8.96 -26.98 4.85
C VAL A 97 9.48 -25.55 5.01
N ARG A 98 8.57 -24.55 4.97
CA ARG A 98 8.91 -23.14 5.20
C ARG A 98 9.56 -22.95 6.59
N ALA A 99 8.97 -23.52 7.63
CA ALA A 99 9.49 -23.44 9.00
C ALA A 99 10.88 -24.07 9.13
N ARG A 100 11.11 -25.24 8.52
CA ARG A 100 12.44 -25.89 8.53
C ARG A 100 13.51 -25.04 7.87
N LEU A 101 13.19 -24.40 6.74
CA LEU A 101 14.13 -23.54 6.02
C LEU A 101 14.48 -22.29 6.84
N ILE A 102 13.48 -21.66 7.47
CA ILE A 102 13.72 -20.52 8.37
C ILE A 102 14.66 -20.93 9.52
N ASN A 103 14.42 -22.08 10.16
CA ASN A 103 15.26 -22.55 11.25
C ASN A 103 16.70 -22.83 10.78
N LEU A 104 16.90 -23.38 9.58
CA LEU A 104 18.23 -23.57 9.01
C LEU A 104 18.95 -22.25 8.79
N VAL A 105 18.28 -21.26 8.17
CA VAL A 105 18.87 -19.93 7.94
C VAL A 105 19.27 -19.27 9.27
N LYS A 106 18.45 -19.39 10.31
CA LYS A 106 18.76 -18.90 11.66
C LYS A 106 20.01 -19.57 12.24
N ALA A 107 20.07 -20.90 12.20
CA ALA A 107 21.20 -21.65 12.74
C ALA A 107 22.52 -21.29 12.05
N LEU A 108 22.51 -21.13 10.72
CA LEU A 108 23.70 -20.71 9.97
C LEU A 108 24.12 -19.27 10.32
N ALA A 109 23.18 -18.36 10.49
CA ALA A 109 23.46 -16.97 10.86
C ALA A 109 24.00 -16.80 12.29
N GLU A 110 23.64 -17.72 13.20
CA GLU A 110 24.21 -17.81 14.55
C GLU A 110 25.64 -18.37 14.53
N GLN A 111 25.89 -19.36 13.67
CA GLN A 111 27.22 -19.97 13.51
C GLN A 111 28.25 -19.00 12.90
N ASP A 112 27.84 -18.16 11.93
CA ASP A 112 28.72 -17.19 11.26
C ASP A 112 29.17 -16.03 12.18
N ARG A 113 28.51 -15.87 13.34
CA ARG A 113 28.90 -14.90 14.38
C ARG A 113 29.93 -15.43 15.39
N SER A 114 30.28 -16.72 15.33
CA SER A 114 31.23 -17.38 16.24
C SER A 114 32.59 -17.58 15.59
#